data_AF-A0A818Q8A4-F1
#
_entry.id   AF-A0A818Q8A4-F1
#
_cell.length_a   1.000
_cell.length_b   1.000
_cell.length_c   1.000
_cell.angle_alpha   90.00
_cell.angle_beta   90.00
_cell.angle_gamma   90.00
#
_symmetry.space_group_name_H-M   'P 1'
#
loop_
_entity.id
_entity.type
_entity.pdbx_description
1 polymer ?
#
loop_
_entity_poly.entity_id
_entity_poly.type
_entity_poly.pdbx_seq_one_letter_code
_entity_poly.pdbx_strand_id
1 'polypeptide(L)'
;IQYAQASRWKPPIDLASDTFPNGTFNATSFGPCCPQPTVKIYIDRQDEQCLYLNIFTPINVSNQSLLPVLIWIHGGALQTGCSSQGIPTIYNGTNIIANSLQPAIIVTINYRLGVLADLYLPALVEENSPE
;
A
#
# COMPACT_ATOMS: atom_id res chain seq x y z
N ILE A 1 5.51 -5.11 -0.40
CA ILE A 1 6.56 -4.54 -1.28
C ILE A 1 6.46 -3.03 -1.18
N GLN A 2 7.56 -2.34 -0.83
CA GLN A 2 7.55 -0.88 -0.83
C GLN A 2 7.42 -0.39 -2.28
N TYR A 3 6.56 0.59 -2.54
CA TYR A 3 6.37 1.13 -3.91
C TYR A 3 6.81 2.58 -4.05
N ALA A 4 6.98 3.31 -2.93
CA ALA A 4 7.44 4.69 -2.93
C ALA A 4 8.04 5.07 -1.57
N GLN A 5 8.68 6.22 -1.53
CA GLN A 5 9.08 6.90 -0.30
C GLN A 5 8.57 8.34 -0.32
N ALA A 6 8.32 8.91 0.85
CA ALA A 6 7.85 10.28 0.94
C ALA A 6 8.33 10.95 2.23
N SER A 7 8.93 12.13 2.10
CA SER A 7 9.10 13.03 3.24
C SER A 7 7.74 13.64 3.63
N ARG A 8 7.64 14.15 4.86
CA ARG A 8 6.40 14.76 5.35
C ARG A 8 5.94 15.87 4.40
N TRP A 9 4.66 15.82 4.02
CA TRP A 9 3.97 16.81 3.18
C TRP A 9 4.57 17.06 1.79
N LYS A 10 5.53 16.23 1.36
CA LYS A 10 5.99 16.17 -0.03
C LYS A 10 5.24 15.09 -0.80
N PRO A 11 5.06 15.23 -2.13
CA PRO A 11 4.63 14.14 -2.99
C PRO A 11 5.53 12.90 -2.80
N PRO A 12 4.99 11.68 -2.98
CA PRO A 12 5.81 10.48 -3.01
C PRO A 12 6.78 10.54 -4.19
N ILE A 13 7.99 10.02 -3.98
CA ILE A 13 9.00 9.84 -5.02
C ILE A 13 9.28 8.35 -5.22
N ASP A 14 9.79 8.03 -6.40
CA ASP A 14 10.22 6.69 -6.74
C ASP A 14 11.32 6.21 -5.77
N LEU A 15 11.37 4.90 -5.58
CA LEU A 15 12.40 4.26 -4.79
C LEU A 15 13.75 4.36 -5.49
N ALA A 16 14.82 4.54 -4.71
CA ALA A 16 16.17 4.50 -5.24
C ALA A 16 16.47 3.12 -5.85
N SER A 17 17.31 3.08 -6.89
CA SER A 17 17.62 1.84 -7.62
C SER A 17 18.24 0.73 -6.76
N ASP A 18 18.85 1.10 -5.63
CA ASP A 18 19.49 0.21 -4.66
C ASP A 18 18.56 -0.22 -3.50
N THR A 19 17.29 0.20 -3.50
CA THR A 19 16.31 -0.14 -2.44
C THR A 19 16.12 -1.66 -2.27
N PHE A 20 16.35 -2.43 -3.33
CA PHE A 20 16.31 -3.90 -3.29
C PHE A 20 17.70 -4.46 -3.61
N PRO A 21 18.59 -4.64 -2.60
CA PRO A 21 19.91 -5.19 -2.81
C PRO A 21 19.82 -6.53 -3.56
N ASN A 22 20.64 -6.68 -4.59
CA ASN A 22 20.66 -7.85 -5.47
C ASN A 22 19.34 -8.12 -6.23
N GLY A 23 18.46 -7.12 -6.34
CA GLY A 23 17.16 -7.27 -7.00
C GLY A 23 16.17 -8.16 -6.25
N THR A 24 16.42 -8.44 -4.96
CA THR A 24 15.58 -9.33 -4.15
C THR A 24 14.90 -8.57 -3.01
N PHE A 25 13.66 -8.94 -2.72
CA PHE A 25 12.88 -8.39 -1.59
C PHE A 25 12.14 -9.53 -0.89
N ASN A 26 12.27 -9.62 0.42
CA ASN A 26 11.51 -10.59 1.19
C ASN A 26 10.06 -10.12 1.36
N ALA A 27 9.14 -10.70 0.57
CA ALA A 27 7.72 -10.37 0.56
C ALA A 27 6.86 -11.33 1.40
N THR A 28 7.41 -12.04 2.40
CA THR A 28 6.64 -13.01 3.22
C THR A 28 5.82 -12.37 4.33
N SER A 29 6.02 -11.09 4.60
CA SER A 29 5.34 -10.35 5.68
C SER A 29 4.76 -9.03 5.17
N PHE A 30 3.65 -8.61 5.76
CA PHE A 30 3.07 -7.31 5.46
C PHE A 30 3.98 -6.16 5.92
N GLY A 31 3.98 -5.07 5.15
CA GLY A 31 4.59 -3.81 5.57
C GLY A 31 3.78 -3.10 6.66
N PRO A 32 4.36 -2.10 7.33
CA PRO A 32 3.65 -1.32 8.34
C PRO A 32 2.51 -0.51 7.74
N CYS A 33 1.46 -0.30 8.53
CA CYS A 33 0.38 0.61 8.19
C CYS A 33 0.83 2.08 8.34
N CYS A 34 0.17 3.00 7.62
CA CYS A 34 0.46 4.42 7.80
C CYS A 34 -0.01 4.93 9.17
N PRO A 35 0.64 5.98 9.72
CA PRO A 35 0.29 6.48 11.04
C PRO A 35 -1.15 6.99 11.06
N GLN A 36 -1.90 6.55 12.06
CA GLN A 36 -3.31 6.82 12.23
C GLN A 36 -3.72 6.62 13.69
N PRO A 37 -4.84 7.24 14.14
CA PRO A 37 -5.35 7.03 15.50
C PRO A 37 -5.63 5.55 15.79
N THR A 38 -5.38 5.12 17.02
CA THR A 38 -5.81 3.80 17.48
C THR A 38 -7.33 3.73 17.50
N VAL A 39 -7.90 2.86 16.67
CA VAL A 39 -9.35 2.61 16.58
C VAL A 39 -9.65 1.13 16.80
N LYS A 40 -10.92 0.72 16.80
CA LYS A 40 -11.33 -0.70 16.90
C LYS A 40 -11.03 -1.53 15.63
N ILE A 41 -9.90 -1.26 14.98
CA ILE A 41 -9.38 -2.00 13.84
C ILE A 41 -8.05 -2.57 14.30
N TYR A 42 -7.85 -3.87 14.12
CA TYR A 42 -6.55 -4.46 14.42
C TYR A 42 -5.52 -4.02 13.38
N ILE A 43 -4.45 -3.40 13.85
CA ILE A 43 -3.27 -2.99 13.10
C ILE A 43 -2.06 -3.44 13.89
N ASP A 44 -1.18 -4.23 13.27
CA ASP A 44 -0.01 -4.83 13.93
C ASP A 44 1.08 -3.78 14.23
N ARG A 45 1.43 -2.97 13.23
CA ARG A 45 2.49 -1.95 13.31
C ARG A 45 2.15 -0.74 12.45
N GLN A 46 2.59 0.44 12.90
CA GLN A 46 2.53 1.69 12.14
C GLN A 46 3.93 2.29 11.97
N ASP A 47 4.16 2.99 10.86
CA ASP A 47 5.43 3.64 10.50
C ASP A 47 5.17 4.76 9.48
N GLU A 48 5.99 5.81 9.42
CA GLU A 48 5.88 6.82 8.34
C GLU A 48 6.41 6.28 6.99
N GLN A 49 7.29 5.29 7.01
CA GLN A 49 7.70 4.52 5.83
C GLN A 49 6.65 3.44 5.52
N CYS A 50 5.43 3.85 5.18
CA CYS A 50 4.27 2.96 5.06
C CYS A 50 3.76 2.71 3.64
N LEU A 51 4.39 3.29 2.61
CA LEU A 51 3.96 3.16 1.21
C LEU A 51 4.32 1.77 0.65
N TYR A 52 3.55 0.78 1.11
CA TYR A 52 3.67 -0.63 0.76
C TYR A 52 2.41 -1.10 0.02
N LEU A 53 2.62 -2.05 -0.89
CA LEU A 53 1.57 -2.81 -1.55
C LEU A 53 1.77 -4.31 -1.34
N ASN A 54 0.70 -5.07 -1.52
CA ASN A 54 0.68 -6.53 -1.49
C ASN A 54 0.10 -7.04 -2.80
N ILE A 55 0.65 -8.13 -3.34
CA ILE A 55 0.24 -8.72 -4.60
C ILE A 55 -0.17 -10.17 -4.36
N PHE A 56 -1.37 -10.52 -4.81
CA PHE A 56 -1.87 -11.88 -4.79
C PHE A 56 -2.04 -12.34 -6.24
N THR A 57 -1.48 -13.49 -6.57
CA THR A 57 -1.51 -14.06 -7.92
C THR A 57 -2.00 -15.51 -7.88
N PRO A 58 -2.71 -15.98 -8.92
CA PRO A 58 -3.05 -17.38 -9.06
C PRO A 58 -1.79 -18.22 -9.35
N ILE A 59 -1.72 -19.44 -8.79
CA ILE A 59 -0.56 -20.33 -8.95
C ILE A 59 -0.53 -21.13 -10.26
N ASN A 60 -1.68 -21.25 -10.94
CA ASN A 60 -1.85 -22.11 -12.12
C ASN A 60 -1.97 -21.32 -13.44
N VAL A 61 -1.21 -20.24 -13.58
CA VAL A 61 -1.17 -19.41 -14.79
C VAL A 61 0.25 -19.28 -15.30
N SER A 62 0.42 -19.15 -16.62
CA SER A 62 1.72 -18.84 -17.21
C SER A 62 2.16 -17.43 -16.83
N ASN A 63 3.46 -17.21 -16.61
CA ASN A 63 4.04 -15.88 -16.42
C ASN A 63 3.89 -14.98 -17.67
N GLN A 64 3.56 -15.55 -18.82
CA GLN A 64 3.31 -14.81 -20.06
C GLN A 64 1.84 -14.40 -20.21
N SER A 65 0.95 -14.84 -19.32
CA SER A 65 -0.47 -14.50 -19.37
C SER A 65 -0.68 -13.05 -18.94
N LEU A 66 -1.36 -12.27 -19.78
CA LEU A 66 -1.85 -10.94 -19.43
C LEU A 66 -3.17 -11.07 -18.66
N LEU A 67 -3.10 -11.00 -17.34
CA LEU A 67 -4.28 -11.06 -16.47
C LEU A 67 -4.81 -9.66 -16.15
N PRO A 68 -6.13 -9.50 -15.94
CA PRO A 68 -6.67 -8.29 -15.36
C PRO A 68 -6.09 -8.07 -13.95
N VAL A 69 -5.80 -6.81 -13.64
CA VAL A 69 -5.27 -6.39 -12.33
C VAL A 69 -6.34 -5.57 -11.61
N LEU A 70 -6.76 -6.04 -10.44
CA LEU A 70 -7.67 -5.31 -9.55
C LEU A 70 -6.86 -4.68 -8.42
N ILE A 71 -6.90 -3.35 -8.32
CA ILE A 71 -6.23 -2.60 -7.26
C ILE A 71 -7.28 -2.17 -6.23
N TRP A 72 -7.13 -2.64 -5.00
CA TRP A 72 -7.97 -2.30 -3.87
C TRP A 72 -7.35 -1.17 -3.06
N ILE A 73 -8.12 -0.09 -2.93
CA ILE A 73 -7.82 1.07 -2.10
C ILE A 73 -8.76 1.01 -0.90
N HIS A 74 -8.21 0.83 0.30
CA HIS A 74 -9.02 0.72 1.50
C HIS A 74 -9.77 2.04 1.80
N GLY A 75 -10.91 1.93 2.48
CA GLY A 75 -11.65 3.09 2.99
C GLY A 75 -11.08 3.62 4.31
N GLY A 76 -11.92 4.29 5.09
CA GLY A 76 -11.57 4.87 6.40
C GLY A 76 -11.51 6.40 6.43
N ALA A 77 -12.27 7.05 5.54
CA ALA A 77 -12.47 8.50 5.48
C ALA A 77 -11.15 9.31 5.40
N LEU A 78 -10.11 8.74 4.78
CA LEU A 78 -8.75 9.30 4.71
C LEU A 78 -8.06 9.48 6.08
N GLN A 79 -8.63 8.94 7.16
CA GLN A 79 -8.09 9.05 8.53
C GLN A 79 -7.57 7.73 9.07
N THR A 80 -8.19 6.62 8.66
CA THR A 80 -7.84 5.27 9.13
C THR A 80 -7.85 4.28 7.97
N GLY A 81 -7.39 3.06 8.25
CA GLY A 81 -7.37 1.94 7.33
C GLY A 81 -5.95 1.48 6.98
N CYS A 82 -5.83 0.25 6.54
CA CYS A 82 -4.58 -0.35 6.09
C CYS A 82 -4.82 -1.56 5.19
N SER A 83 -3.93 -1.78 4.22
CA SER A 83 -4.00 -2.93 3.31
C SER A 83 -3.90 -4.29 4.01
N SER A 84 -3.31 -4.34 5.20
CA SER A 84 -3.09 -5.55 6.01
C SER A 84 -3.98 -5.62 7.27
N GLN A 85 -4.99 -4.75 7.40
CA GLN A 85 -5.79 -4.65 8.63
C GLN A 85 -6.60 -5.92 8.95
N GLY A 86 -6.80 -6.15 10.26
CA GLY A 86 -7.58 -7.27 10.81
C GLY A 86 -6.75 -8.52 11.12
N ILE A 87 -7.27 -9.36 12.03
CA ILE A 87 -6.82 -10.75 12.22
C ILE A 87 -8.04 -11.69 12.09
N PRO A 88 -8.09 -12.56 11.07
CA PRO A 88 -7.19 -12.58 9.90
C PRO A 88 -7.31 -11.30 9.06
N THR A 89 -6.31 -11.02 8.21
CA THR A 89 -6.32 -9.86 7.31
C THR A 89 -7.57 -9.86 6.43
N ILE A 90 -8.36 -8.78 6.52
CA ILE A 90 -9.68 -8.73 5.85
C ILE A 90 -9.58 -8.51 4.34
N TYR A 91 -8.49 -7.92 3.86
CA TYR A 91 -8.25 -7.65 2.43
C TYR A 91 -7.35 -8.72 1.79
N ASN A 92 -7.47 -9.96 2.24
CA ASN A 92 -6.73 -11.07 1.65
C ASN A 92 -7.29 -11.41 0.26
N GLY A 93 -6.48 -11.18 -0.78
CA GLY A 93 -6.87 -11.39 -2.18
C GLY A 93 -7.07 -12.85 -2.59
N THR A 94 -6.61 -13.81 -1.78
CA THR A 94 -6.73 -15.26 -2.11
C THR A 94 -8.17 -15.70 -2.29
N ASN A 95 -9.11 -15.17 -1.49
CA ASN A 95 -10.52 -15.51 -1.61
C ASN A 95 -11.12 -15.07 -2.94
N ILE A 96 -10.76 -13.87 -3.43
CA ILE A 96 -11.23 -13.38 -4.73
C ILE A 96 -10.66 -14.27 -5.84
N ILE A 97 -9.35 -14.55 -5.79
CA ILE A 97 -8.69 -15.40 -6.79
C ILE A 97 -9.31 -16.80 -6.85
N ALA A 98 -9.57 -17.42 -5.69
CA ALA A 98 -10.11 -18.78 -5.62
C ALA A 98 -11.55 -18.90 -6.11
N ASN A 99 -12.35 -17.83 -6.01
CA ASN A 99 -13.78 -17.85 -6.34
C ASN A 99 -14.12 -17.12 -7.66
N SER A 100 -13.14 -16.49 -8.31
CA SER A 100 -13.38 -15.78 -9.57
C SER A 100 -13.49 -16.75 -10.74
N LEU A 101 -14.43 -16.47 -11.65
CA LEU A 101 -14.59 -17.24 -12.90
C LEU A 101 -13.41 -17.05 -13.86
N GLN A 102 -12.71 -15.93 -13.75
CA GLN A 102 -11.54 -15.58 -14.56
C GLN A 102 -10.34 -15.32 -13.64
N PRO A 103 -9.13 -15.80 -14.00
CA PRO A 103 -7.93 -15.50 -13.22
C PRO A 103 -7.64 -14.00 -13.22
N ALA A 104 -7.29 -13.46 -12.06
CA ALA A 104 -6.96 -12.05 -11.89
C ALA A 104 -5.83 -11.86 -10.87
N ILE A 105 -5.09 -10.76 -10.99
CA ILE A 105 -4.12 -10.31 -10.00
C ILE A 105 -4.82 -9.34 -9.07
N ILE A 106 -4.67 -9.52 -7.76
CA ILE A 106 -5.21 -8.61 -6.76
C ILE A 106 -4.06 -7.85 -6.11
N VAL A 107 -4.17 -6.52 -6.06
CA VAL A 107 -3.20 -5.65 -5.39
C VAL A 107 -3.92 -4.88 -4.29
N THR A 108 -3.35 -4.84 -3.09
CA THR A 108 -3.83 -3.96 -2.00
C THR A 108 -2.74 -2.97 -1.64
N ILE A 109 -3.10 -1.71 -1.37
CA ILE A 109 -2.11 -0.65 -1.13
C ILE A 109 -2.36 0.08 0.19
N ASN A 110 -1.28 0.55 0.80
CA ASN A 110 -1.32 1.60 1.82
C ASN A 110 -1.13 2.96 1.16
N TYR A 111 -1.73 3.99 1.73
CA TYR A 111 -1.52 5.40 1.39
C TYR A 111 -1.50 6.24 2.67
N ARG A 112 -0.83 7.40 2.66
CA ARG A 112 -0.74 8.29 3.84
C ARG A 112 -2.15 8.70 4.29
N LEU A 113 -2.32 8.91 5.60
CA LEU A 113 -3.59 9.27 6.21
C LEU A 113 -3.50 10.55 7.05
N GLY A 114 -4.66 11.17 7.28
CA GLY A 114 -4.82 12.32 8.16
C GLY A 114 -3.88 13.48 7.82
N VAL A 115 -3.34 14.12 8.87
CA VAL A 115 -2.46 15.29 8.75
C VAL A 115 -1.15 15.01 8.00
N LEU A 116 -0.72 13.75 7.93
CA LEU A 116 0.48 13.38 7.16
C LEU A 116 0.20 13.23 5.67
N ALA A 117 -1.07 13.08 5.30
CA ALA A 117 -1.51 13.00 3.91
C ALA A 117 -1.91 14.36 3.34
N ASP A 118 -2.70 15.11 4.11
CA ASP A 118 -3.56 16.16 3.54
C ASP A 118 -3.56 17.44 4.42
N LEU A 119 -2.39 17.79 4.98
CA LEU A 119 -2.23 19.06 5.66
C LEU A 119 -2.10 20.20 4.65
N TYR A 120 -3.08 21.10 4.64
CA TYR A 120 -3.02 22.33 3.88
C TYR A 120 -2.52 23.49 4.75
N LEU A 121 -1.34 24.01 4.42
CA LEU A 121 -0.81 25.26 4.94
C LEU A 121 -0.25 26.08 3.77
N PRO A 122 -0.50 27.40 3.68
CA PRO A 122 0.03 28.22 2.58
C PRO A 122 1.55 28.07 2.38
N ALA A 123 2.31 28.02 3.48
CA ALA A 123 3.76 27.81 3.42
C ALA A 123 4.16 26.47 2.79
N LEU A 124 3.41 25.39 3.03
CA LEU A 124 3.65 24.09 2.40
C LEU A 124 3.30 24.09 0.91
N VAL A 125 2.26 24.84 0.52
CA VAL A 125 1.88 24.99 -0.89
C VAL A 125 2.96 25.74 -1.65
N GLU A 126 3.47 26.82 -1.08
CA GLU A 126 4.59 27.59 -1.63
C GLU A 126 5.85 26.71 -1.76
N GLU A 127 6.20 25.96 -0.70
CA GLU A 127 7.35 25.03 -0.69
C GLU A 127 7.22 23.86 -1.69
N ASN A 128 6.00 23.51 -2.10
CA ASN A 128 5.71 22.43 -3.03
C ASN A 128 5.45 22.91 -4.46
N SER A 129 5.45 24.22 -4.69
CA SER A 129 5.25 24.77 -6.03
C SER A 129 6.46 24.40 -6.90
N PRO A 130 6.24 23.87 -8.12
CA PRO A 130 7.35 23.66 -9.04
C PRO A 130 8.00 25.00 -9.38
N GLU A 131 9.34 25.04 -9.42
CA GLU A 131 10.12 26.19 -9.93
C GLU A 131 9.76 26.51 -11.40
#